data_AF-A0A6L4AAS4-F1
#
_entry.id   AF-A0A6L4AAS4-F1
#
_cell.length_a   1.000
_cell.length_b   1.000
_cell.length_c   1.000
_cell.angle_alpha   90.00
_cell.angle_beta   90.00
_cell.angle_gamma   90.00
#
_symmetry.space_group_name_H-M   'P 1'
#
loop_
_entity.id
_entity.type
_entity.pdbx_description
1 polymer ?
#
loop_
_entity_poly.entity_id
_entity_poly.type
_entity_poly.pdbx_seq_one_letter_code
_entity_poly.pdbx_strand_id
1 'polypeptide(L)'
;SEGTVEGLGFRTTRIRKYDQSLVFVPNRDVANSSVINWSRLNKRRLEMTLNIKRDTPPEKVLGVINSIRTTLNAHERIIAESPVVQFIAIEGAALQIRVVAYFSVSKTEAFQAIQQDINLLILKILSHYGVEFA
;
A
#
# COMPACT_ATOMS: atom_id res chain seq x y z
N SER A 1 4.17 -9.32 17.52
CA SER A 1 4.76 -7.97 17.68
C SER A 1 5.86 -7.82 16.65
N GLU A 2 5.85 -6.73 15.89
CA GLU A 2 6.79 -6.48 14.79
C GLU A 2 7.99 -5.65 15.27
N GLY A 3 9.15 -5.81 14.63
CA GLY A 3 10.39 -5.11 14.98
C GLY A 3 11.53 -5.45 14.01
N THR A 4 12.64 -4.72 14.10
CA THR A 4 13.83 -4.88 13.26
C THR A 4 14.90 -5.69 13.98
N VAL A 5 15.50 -6.68 13.30
CA VAL A 5 16.62 -7.45 13.87
C VAL A 5 17.88 -6.60 13.88
N GLU A 6 18.44 -6.34 15.06
CA GLU A 6 19.70 -5.60 15.23
C GLU A 6 20.93 -6.51 15.33
N GLY A 7 20.74 -7.79 15.69
CA GLY A 7 21.85 -8.73 15.79
C GLY A 7 21.44 -10.16 16.12
N LEU A 8 22.23 -11.10 15.61
CA LEU A 8 22.09 -12.53 15.87
C LEU A 8 23.17 -12.95 16.88
N GLY A 9 22.74 -13.41 18.06
CA GLY A 9 23.60 -14.01 19.07
C GLY A 9 23.50 -15.54 19.06
N PHE A 10 24.41 -16.20 19.77
CA PHE A 10 24.48 -17.67 19.79
C PHE A 10 23.19 -18.35 20.31
N ARG A 11 22.51 -17.74 21.28
CA ARG A 11 21.27 -18.27 21.90
C ARG A 11 20.04 -17.40 21.68
N THR A 12 20.23 -16.14 21.33
CA THR A 12 19.16 -15.14 21.27
C THR A 12 19.33 -14.25 20.05
N THR A 13 18.20 -13.80 19.52
CA THR A 13 18.10 -12.78 18.47
C THR A 13 17.65 -11.47 19.12
N ARG A 14 18.36 -10.39 18.83
CA ARG A 14 18.04 -9.05 19.33
C ARG A 14 17.12 -8.34 18.34
N ILE A 15 15.94 -7.94 18.80
CA ILE A 15 14.91 -7.26 18.02
C ILE A 15 14.62 -5.89 18.65
N ARG A 16 14.72 -4.82 17.84
CA ARG A 16 14.26 -3.47 18.16
C ARG A 16 12.80 -3.34 17.79
N LYS A 17 11.93 -3.09 18.76
CA LYS A 17 10.52 -2.76 18.51
C LYS A 17 10.38 -1.31 18.06
N TYR A 18 9.21 -0.97 17.49
CA TYR A 18 8.91 0.39 17.03
C TYR A 18 8.90 1.43 18.16
N ASP A 19 8.56 1.02 19.39
CA ASP A 19 8.63 1.85 20.61
C ASP A 19 10.07 2.04 21.13
N GLN A 20 11.08 1.69 20.32
CA GLN A 20 12.50 1.71 20.63
C GLN A 20 12.93 0.71 21.72
N SER A 21 12.04 -0.12 22.26
CA SER A 21 12.43 -1.14 23.23
C SER A 21 13.24 -2.28 22.58
N LEU A 22 14.21 -2.81 23.33
CA LEU A 22 14.99 -3.97 22.94
C LEU A 22 14.40 -5.25 23.51
N VAL A 23 14.16 -6.23 22.65
CA VAL A 23 13.71 -7.55 23.04
C VAL A 23 14.71 -8.60 22.60
N PHE A 24 15.02 -9.53 23.50
CA PHE A 24 15.84 -10.69 23.23
C PHE A 24 14.94 -11.91 23.11
N VAL A 25 14.90 -12.51 21.92
CA VAL A 25 14.07 -13.67 21.63
C VAL A 25 14.96 -14.91 21.55
N PRO A 26 14.69 -16.01 22.27
CA PRO A 26 15.44 -17.26 22.12
C PRO A 26 15.41 -17.77 20.68
N ASN A 27 16.54 -18.20 20.14
CA ASN A 27 16.64 -18.61 18.73
C ASN A 27 15.71 -19.78 18.38
N ARG A 28 15.43 -20.68 19.34
CA ARG A 28 14.48 -21.80 19.16
C ARG A 28 13.06 -21.31 18.89
N ASP A 29 12.66 -20.21 19.52
CA ASP A 29 11.31 -19.66 19.41
C ASP A 29 11.18 -18.91 18.08
N VAL A 30 12.26 -18.27 17.62
CA VAL A 30 12.36 -17.71 16.26
C VAL A 30 12.22 -18.82 15.20
N ALA A 31 12.96 -19.92 15.36
CA ALA A 31 12.98 -21.04 14.40
C ALA A 31 11.64 -21.79 14.29
N ASN A 32 10.86 -21.85 15.37
CA ASN A 32 9.57 -22.53 15.42
C ASN A 32 8.37 -21.63 15.07
N SER A 33 8.59 -20.31 14.93
CA SER A 33 7.57 -19.35 14.53
C SER A 33 7.60 -19.08 13.02
N SER A 34 6.46 -18.78 12.40
CA SER A 34 6.42 -18.30 11.02
C SER A 34 7.03 -16.89 10.95
N VAL A 35 8.33 -16.80 10.72
CA VAL A 35 9.04 -15.52 10.58
C VAL A 35 8.84 -14.97 9.17
N ILE A 36 8.01 -13.94 9.04
CA ILE A 36 7.90 -13.16 7.79
C ILE A 36 9.08 -12.18 7.74
N ASN A 37 10.03 -12.43 6.85
CA ASN A 37 11.17 -11.55 6.65
C ASN A 37 10.78 -10.34 5.77
N TRP A 38 10.37 -9.25 6.42
CA TRP A 38 9.98 -8.02 5.74
C TRP A 38 11.14 -7.31 5.03
N SER A 39 12.40 -7.52 5.43
CA SER A 39 13.55 -6.87 4.78
C SER A 39 13.93 -7.51 3.44
N ARG A 40 13.47 -8.74 3.18
CA ARG A 40 13.61 -9.44 1.89
C ARG A 40 12.40 -9.27 0.96
N LEU A 41 11.35 -8.57 1.38
CA LEU A 41 10.24 -8.21 0.47
C LEU A 41 10.73 -7.16 -0.52
N ASN A 42 11.11 -7.62 -1.71
CA ASN A 42 11.52 -6.77 -2.81
C ASN A 42 10.34 -6.07 -3.49
N LYS A 43 9.10 -6.38 -3.07
CA LYS A 43 7.87 -5.78 -3.59
C LYS A 43 6.95 -5.42 -2.43
N ARG A 44 6.46 -4.19 -2.41
CA ARG A 44 5.43 -3.72 -1.47
C ARG A 44 4.11 -3.57 -2.19
N ARG A 45 3.03 -4.02 -1.58
CA ARG A 45 1.69 -3.91 -2.14
C ARG A 45 0.99 -2.68 -1.56
N LEU A 46 0.54 -1.78 -2.45
CA LEU A 46 -0.46 -0.77 -2.12
C LEU A 46 -1.83 -1.34 -2.44
N GLU A 47 -2.74 -1.20 -1.50
CA GLU A 47 -4.16 -1.48 -1.71
C GLU A 47 -4.97 -0.40 -1.00
N MET A 48 -5.94 0.17 -1.70
CA MET A 48 -6.93 1.08 -1.15
C MET A 48 -8.25 0.94 -1.89
N THR A 49 -9.33 1.32 -1.20
CA THR A 49 -10.67 1.44 -1.78
C THR A 49 -11.09 2.90 -1.67
N LEU A 50 -11.38 3.50 -2.82
CA LEU A 50 -11.93 4.85 -2.91
C LEU A 50 -13.45 4.74 -2.88
N ASN A 51 -14.08 5.49 -1.99
CA ASN A 51 -15.53 5.62 -1.91
C ASN A 51 -15.93 6.97 -2.50
N ILE A 52 -16.50 6.98 -3.70
CA ILE A 52 -16.96 8.22 -4.35
C ILE A 52 -18.48 8.30 -4.31
N LYS A 53 -19.04 9.52 -4.41
CA LYS A 53 -20.48 9.73 -4.30
C LYS A 53 -21.28 8.86 -5.27
N ARG A 54 -22.38 8.27 -4.79
CA ARG A 54 -23.27 7.38 -5.56
C ARG A 54 -23.89 8.01 -6.80
N ASP A 55 -24.04 9.32 -6.82
CA ASP A 55 -24.58 10.09 -7.95
C ASP A 55 -23.53 10.40 -9.03
N THR A 56 -22.27 9.95 -8.85
CA THR A 56 -21.22 10.14 -9.85
C THR A 56 -21.59 9.43 -11.16
N PRO A 57 -21.70 10.15 -12.30
CA PRO A 57 -22.03 9.54 -13.58
C PRO A 57 -21.00 8.47 -14.03
N PRO A 58 -21.45 7.37 -14.67
CA PRO A 58 -20.56 6.27 -15.07
C PRO A 58 -19.35 6.69 -15.92
N GLU A 59 -19.51 7.67 -16.79
CA GLU A 59 -18.44 8.23 -17.62
C GLU A 59 -17.33 8.88 -16.79
N LYS A 60 -17.67 9.54 -15.67
CA LYS A 60 -16.70 10.09 -14.73
C LYS A 60 -16.01 9.00 -13.94
N VAL A 61 -16.75 7.96 -13.53
CA VAL A 61 -16.18 6.78 -12.85
C VAL A 61 -15.13 6.12 -13.74
N LEU A 62 -15.46 5.86 -15.02
CA LEU A 62 -14.53 5.31 -15.99
C LEU A 62 -13.33 6.23 -16.24
N GLY A 63 -13.56 7.54 -16.33
CA GLY A 63 -12.49 8.54 -16.48
C GLY A 63 -11.50 8.51 -15.32
N VAL A 64 -11.99 8.50 -14.07
CA VAL A 64 -11.17 8.38 -12.86
C VAL A 64 -10.38 7.07 -12.88
N ILE A 65 -11.03 5.93 -13.13
CA ILE A 65 -10.39 4.61 -13.17
C ILE A 65 -9.24 4.58 -14.18
N ASN A 66 -9.50 5.06 -15.40
CA ASN A 66 -8.51 5.06 -16.47
C ASN A 66 -7.35 6.02 -16.17
N SER A 67 -7.64 7.21 -15.65
CA SER A 67 -6.61 8.18 -15.28
C SER A 67 -5.72 7.68 -14.15
N ILE A 68 -6.29 7.06 -13.11
CA ILE A 68 -5.50 6.45 -12.03
C ILE A 68 -4.65 5.32 -12.61
N ARG A 69 -5.24 4.42 -13.41
CA ARG A 69 -4.50 3.30 -14.01
C ARG A 69 -3.33 3.77 -14.88
N THR A 70 -3.56 4.74 -15.75
CA THR A 70 -2.52 5.31 -16.63
C THR A 70 -1.41 5.94 -15.81
N THR A 71 -1.77 6.73 -14.80
CA THR A 71 -0.78 7.45 -14.00
C THR A 71 0.06 6.51 -13.13
N LEU A 72 -0.55 5.46 -12.56
CA LEU A 72 0.17 4.44 -11.83
C LEU A 72 1.12 3.65 -12.75
N ASN A 73 0.70 3.32 -13.98
CA ASN A 73 1.58 2.64 -14.93
C ASN A 73 2.76 3.51 -15.40
N ALA A 74 2.61 4.84 -15.40
CA ALA A 74 3.68 5.77 -15.74
C ALA A 74 4.65 6.07 -14.59
N HIS A 75 4.36 5.61 -13.37
CA HIS A 75 5.15 5.95 -12.18
C HIS A 75 6.41 5.07 -12.09
N GLU A 76 7.60 5.70 -12.05
CA GLU A 76 8.91 5.03 -12.07
C GLU A 76 9.13 3.95 -10.99
N ARG A 77 8.52 4.13 -9.80
CA ARG A 77 8.62 3.19 -8.68
C ARG A 77 7.60 2.05 -8.72
N ILE A 78 6.61 2.12 -9.60
CA ILE A 78 5.58 1.11 -9.75
C ILE A 78 6.08 0.04 -10.72
N ILE A 79 5.86 -1.22 -10.35
CA ILE A 79 6.17 -2.34 -11.21
C ILE A 79 5.19 -2.30 -12.39
N ALA A 80 5.73 -2.26 -13.61
CA ALA A 80 4.95 -2.24 -14.84
C ALA A 80 3.91 -3.36 -14.87
N GLU A 81 2.73 -3.07 -15.42
CA GLU A 81 1.58 -3.99 -15.57
C GLU A 81 1.00 -4.51 -14.24
N SER A 82 1.51 -4.07 -13.09
CA SER A 82 0.97 -4.41 -11.78
C SER A 82 -0.29 -3.63 -11.33
N PRO A 83 -0.55 -2.39 -11.80
CA PRO A 83 -1.72 -1.63 -11.36
C PRO A 83 -3.05 -2.27 -11.78
N VAL A 84 -3.92 -2.54 -10.80
CA VAL A 84 -5.31 -2.94 -11.00
C VAL A 84 -6.20 -1.87 -10.39
N VAL A 85 -6.99 -1.23 -11.24
CA VAL A 85 -7.97 -0.20 -10.84
C VAL A 85 -9.33 -0.62 -11.38
N GLN A 86 -10.28 -0.90 -10.49
CA GLN A 86 -11.60 -1.45 -10.86
C GLN A 86 -12.71 -0.89 -9.98
N PHE A 87 -13.86 -0.65 -10.58
CA PHE A 87 -15.11 -0.46 -9.85
C PHE A 87 -15.57 -1.83 -9.33
N ILE A 88 -15.72 -1.98 -8.01
CA ILE A 88 -15.91 -3.29 -7.38
C ILE A 88 -17.28 -3.47 -6.72
N ALA A 89 -17.92 -2.39 -6.27
CA ALA A 89 -19.17 -2.48 -5.53
C ALA A 89 -19.93 -1.14 -5.49
N ILE A 90 -21.23 -1.24 -5.24
CA ILE A 90 -22.09 -0.13 -4.80
C ILE A 90 -22.52 -0.46 -3.38
N GLU A 91 -22.10 0.33 -2.40
CA GLU A 91 -22.40 0.07 -0.99
C GLU A 91 -22.91 1.35 -0.31
N GLY A 92 -24.11 1.29 0.26
CA GLY A 92 -24.77 2.44 0.88
C GLY A 92 -24.92 3.63 -0.09
N ALA A 93 -24.24 4.72 0.23
CA ALA A 93 -24.22 5.96 -0.55
C ALA A 93 -22.91 6.14 -1.37
N ALA A 94 -22.12 5.09 -1.54
CA ALA A 94 -20.83 5.13 -2.22
C ALA A 94 -20.72 4.16 -3.40
N LEU A 95 -19.98 4.58 -4.43
CA LEU A 95 -19.39 3.72 -5.45
C LEU A 95 -17.95 3.39 -5.01
N GLN A 96 -17.60 2.10 -4.99
CA GLN A 96 -16.28 1.65 -4.55
C GLN A 96 -15.35 1.38 -5.72
N ILE A 97 -14.22 2.08 -5.78
CA ILE A 97 -13.14 1.84 -6.72
C ILE A 97 -11.95 1.26 -5.96
N ARG A 98 -11.58 0.02 -6.28
CA ARG A 98 -10.39 -0.63 -5.73
C ARG A 98 -9.16 -0.26 -6.56
N VAL A 99 -8.10 0.15 -5.87
CA VAL A 99 -6.79 0.46 -6.44
C VAL A 99 -5.76 -0.46 -5.81
N VAL A 100 -5.06 -1.24 -6.63
CA VAL A 100 -3.95 -2.12 -6.22
C VAL A 100 -2.75 -1.83 -7.10
N ALA A 101 -1.55 -1.75 -6.51
CA ALA A 101 -0.29 -1.64 -7.25
C ALA A 101 0.87 -2.24 -6.45
N TYR A 102 1.95 -2.62 -7.12
CA TYR A 102 3.17 -3.11 -6.47
C TYR A 102 4.36 -2.17 -6.71
N PHE A 103 5.13 -1.92 -5.66
CA PHE A 103 6.30 -1.03 -5.66
C PHE A 103 7.57 -1.83 -5.52
N SER A 104 8.60 -1.45 -6.29
CA SER A 104 9.96 -1.96 -6.08
C SER A 104 10.67 -1.13 -5.01
N VAL A 105 10.27 -1.30 -3.75
CA VAL A 105 10.87 -0.57 -2.62
C VAL A 105 10.96 -1.47 -1.38
N SER A 106 12.14 -1.46 -0.73
CA SER A 106 12.39 -2.27 0.48
C SER A 106 12.18 -1.48 1.77
N LYS A 107 12.48 -0.17 1.77
CA LYS A 107 12.38 0.71 2.95
C LYS A 107 10.95 1.21 3.18
N THR A 108 10.49 1.13 4.43
CA THR A 108 9.14 1.56 4.85
C THR A 108 8.90 3.06 4.65
N GLU A 109 9.86 3.93 5.00
CA GLU A 109 9.73 5.39 4.84
C GLU A 109 9.51 5.78 3.37
N ALA A 110 10.27 5.17 2.46
CA ALA A 110 10.12 5.40 1.03
C ALA A 110 8.75 4.92 0.52
N PHE A 111 8.23 3.81 1.05
CA PHE A 111 6.88 3.35 0.72
C PHE A 111 5.80 4.35 1.18
N GLN A 112 5.93 4.91 2.38
CA GLN A 112 4.99 5.91 2.91
C GLN A 112 4.99 7.19 2.07
N ALA A 113 6.17 7.67 1.64
CA ALA A 113 6.27 8.82 0.76
C ALA A 113 5.58 8.57 -0.59
N ILE A 114 5.81 7.41 -1.20
CA ILE A 114 5.14 7.05 -2.46
C ILE A 114 3.62 6.92 -2.28
N GLN A 115 3.17 6.36 -1.15
CA GLN A 115 1.74 6.28 -0.83
C GLN A 115 1.13 7.69 -0.70
N GLN A 116 1.81 8.64 -0.07
CA GLN A 116 1.39 10.03 0.00
C GLN A 116 1.27 10.65 -1.40
N ASP A 117 2.28 10.48 -2.26
CA ASP A 117 2.29 11.03 -3.61
C ASP A 117 1.11 10.49 -4.44
N ILE A 118 0.83 9.18 -4.33
CA ILE A 118 -0.31 8.56 -5.01
C ILE A 118 -1.64 9.07 -4.47
N ASN A 119 -1.78 9.24 -3.15
CA ASN A 119 -2.98 9.81 -2.56
C ASN A 119 -3.25 11.22 -3.11
N LEU A 120 -2.24 12.09 -3.12
CA LEU A 120 -2.35 13.44 -3.67
C LEU A 120 -2.67 13.44 -5.16
N LEU A 121 -2.12 12.48 -5.90
CA LEU A 121 -2.40 12.30 -7.32
C LEU A 121 -3.85 11.89 -7.58
N ILE A 122 -4.37 10.96 -6.78
CA ILE A 122 -5.77 10.55 -6.83
C ILE A 122 -6.68 11.75 -6.52
N LEU A 123 -6.35 12.57 -5.51
CA LEU A 123 -7.11 13.79 -5.21
C LEU A 123 -7.17 14.75 -6.41
N LYS A 124 -6.05 14.93 -7.12
CA LYS A 124 -6.01 15.76 -8.33
C LYS A 124 -6.86 15.19 -9.46
N ILE A 125 -6.83 13.86 -9.66
CA ILE A 125 -7.68 13.19 -10.66
C ILE A 125 -9.15 13.36 -10.33
N LEU A 126 -9.55 13.11 -9.08
CA LEU A 126 -10.94 13.29 -8.64
C LEU A 126 -11.41 14.73 -8.85
N SER A 127 -10.58 15.70 -8.47
CA SER A 127 -10.85 17.13 -8.70
C SER A 127 -11.00 17.46 -10.20
N HIS A 128 -10.14 16.91 -11.06
CA HIS A 128 -10.21 17.11 -12.51
C HIS A 128 -11.56 16.64 -13.11
N TYR A 129 -12.07 15.50 -12.64
CA TYR A 129 -13.38 15.00 -13.08
C TYR A 129 -14.57 15.65 -12.34
N GLY A 130 -14.33 16.48 -11.32
CA GLY A 130 -15.37 16.98 -10.43
C GLY A 130 -16.10 15.84 -9.75
N VAL A 131 -15.34 14.88 -9.21
CA VAL A 131 -15.81 13.74 -8.42
C VAL A 131 -15.42 13.96 -6.97
N GLU A 132 -16.35 13.72 -6.07
CA GLU A 132 -16.15 13.88 -4.64
C GLU A 132 -16.19 12.53 -3.93
N PHE A 133 -15.54 12.46 -2.77
CA PHE A 133 -15.70 11.31 -1.88
C PHE A 133 -17.13 11.28 -1.31
N ALA A 134 -17.61 10.05 -1.08
CA ALA A 134 -18.88 9.80 -0.40
C ALA A 134 -18.78 10.05 1.10
#